data_AF-A0A6A2WLD7-F1
#
_entry.id   AF-A0A6A2WLD7-F1
#
_cell.length_a   1.000
_cell.length_b   1.000
_cell.length_c   1.000
_cell.angle_alpha   90.00
_cell.angle_beta   90.00
_cell.angle_gamma   90.00
#
_symmetry.space_group_name_H-M   'P 1'
#
loop_
_entity.id
_entity.type
_entity.pdbx_description
1 polymer ?
#
loop_
_entity_poly.entity_id
_entity_poly.type
_entity_poly.pdbx_seq_one_letter_code
_entity_poly.pdbx_strand_id
1 'polypeptide(L)'
;MEAFQLLYHIFPCVAFGFMAANEAISQAAQAKGSLHITDLGMKHKLQCPSLIRTLASRPEGPPTLLITTLTSNVHLLELEAYMKSLIEDASYLTRYSNGVPHNIRVSYTMSFNSRESQEKGNHYTSTVMHLHKYVKERKGSLEAIKKLSPARLTVVEQDANHNGLFFHGQFLEALHCYSAIFYSLEASLPRHSPQRMKIVRLYFAKEIWNIIAYEGSDGTERDEQVDPW
;
A
#
# COMPACT_ATOMS: atom_id res chain seq x y z
N MET A 1 9.56 -10.75 1.21
CA MET A 1 8.22 -10.54 1.82
C MET A 1 8.31 -10.52 3.35
N GLU A 2 8.99 -11.50 3.97
CA GLU A 2 9.09 -11.62 5.44
C GLU A 2 9.60 -10.35 6.17
N ALA A 3 10.66 -9.69 5.68
CA ALA A 3 11.22 -8.52 6.37
C ALA A 3 10.27 -7.32 6.43
N PHE A 4 9.47 -7.08 5.38
CA PHE A 4 8.47 -6.00 5.39
C PHE A 4 7.29 -6.33 6.29
N GLN A 5 6.85 -7.59 6.34
CA GLN A 5 5.81 -8.02 7.28
C GLN A 5 6.27 -7.85 8.72
N LEU A 6 7.53 -8.19 9.03
CA LEU A 6 8.12 -7.90 10.33
C LEU A 6 8.15 -6.40 10.63
N LEU A 7 8.55 -5.57 9.65
CA LEU A 7 8.52 -4.11 9.80
C LEU A 7 7.12 -3.61 10.13
N TYR A 8 6.09 -4.05 9.40
CA TYR A 8 4.69 -3.69 9.66
C TYR A 8 4.23 -4.04 11.09
N HIS A 9 4.66 -5.18 11.63
CA HIS A 9 4.26 -5.60 12.98
C HIS A 9 5.01 -4.89 14.11
N ILE A 10 6.20 -4.35 13.83
CA ILE A 10 7.08 -3.75 14.85
C ILE A 10 7.04 -2.23 14.78
N PHE A 11 6.86 -1.67 13.59
CA PHE A 11 6.99 -0.25 13.33
C PHE A 11 5.64 0.37 12.93
N PRO A 12 5.16 1.38 13.68
CA PRO A 12 3.79 1.86 13.52
C PRO A 12 3.54 2.60 12.20
N CYS A 13 4.57 3.16 11.55
CA CYS A 13 4.38 4.06 10.42
C CYS A 13 3.67 3.39 9.22
N VAL A 14 4.02 2.14 8.91
CA VAL A 14 3.38 1.41 7.80
C VAL A 14 1.91 1.11 8.13
N ALA A 15 1.64 0.64 9.35
CA ALA A 15 0.29 0.35 9.80
C ALA A 15 -0.58 1.61 9.88
N PHE A 16 0.00 2.72 10.36
CA PHE A 16 -0.63 4.03 10.37
C PHE A 16 -1.05 4.47 8.96
N GLY A 17 -0.15 4.37 7.98
CA GLY A 17 -0.45 4.68 6.59
C GLY A 17 -1.64 3.88 6.04
N PHE A 18 -1.65 2.56 6.26
CA PHE A 18 -2.80 1.72 5.88
C PHE A 18 -4.10 2.14 6.58
N MET A 19 -4.07 2.39 7.89
CA MET A 19 -5.26 2.80 8.63
C MET A 19 -5.80 4.14 8.16
N ALA A 20 -4.93 5.13 7.93
CA ALA A 20 -5.31 6.44 7.42
C ALA A 20 -5.94 6.36 6.02
N ALA A 21 -5.33 5.58 5.11
CA ALA A 21 -5.88 5.35 3.79
C ALA A 21 -7.26 4.64 3.86
N ASN A 22 -7.37 3.59 4.68
CA ASN A 22 -8.62 2.84 4.83
C ASN A 22 -9.75 3.70 5.40
N GLU A 23 -9.44 4.54 6.38
CA GLU A 23 -10.40 5.46 6.96
C GLU A 23 -10.85 6.51 5.95
N ALA A 24 -9.93 7.09 5.17
CA ALA A 24 -10.27 8.02 4.10
C ALA A 24 -11.16 7.39 3.02
N ILE A 25 -10.92 6.12 2.67
CA ILE A 25 -11.80 5.35 1.76
C ILE A 25 -13.16 5.13 2.41
N SER A 26 -13.21 4.67 3.67
CA SER A 26 -14.45 4.41 4.41
C SER A 26 -15.35 5.64 4.50
N GLN A 27 -14.77 6.79 4.86
CA GLN A 27 -15.48 8.07 4.93
C GLN A 27 -16.01 8.52 3.56
N ALA A 28 -15.19 8.39 2.51
CA ALA A 28 -15.63 8.73 1.15
C ALA A 28 -16.71 7.76 0.62
N ALA A 29 -16.73 6.54 1.14
CA ALA A 29 -17.68 5.47 0.80
C ALA A 29 -18.96 5.48 1.63
N GLN A 30 -19.17 6.47 2.49
CA GLN A 30 -20.33 6.53 3.38
C GLN A 30 -21.65 6.40 2.60
N ALA A 31 -22.57 5.60 3.14
CA ALA A 31 -23.87 5.30 2.53
C ALA A 31 -23.85 4.60 1.16
N LYS A 32 -22.68 4.17 0.64
CA LYS A 32 -22.57 3.37 -0.58
C LYS A 32 -22.72 1.88 -0.26
N GLY A 33 -23.63 1.21 -0.97
CA GLY A 33 -23.89 -0.23 -0.84
C GLY A 33 -22.94 -1.13 -1.65
N SER A 34 -22.28 -0.58 -2.67
CA SER A 34 -21.28 -1.27 -3.49
C SER A 34 -20.02 -0.42 -3.61
N LEU A 35 -18.86 -1.06 -3.53
CA LEU A 35 -17.54 -0.42 -3.66
C LEU A 35 -16.67 -1.23 -4.61
N HIS A 36 -15.93 -0.53 -5.48
CA HIS A 36 -14.80 -1.07 -6.22
C HIS A 36 -13.54 -0.39 -5.74
N ILE A 37 -12.54 -1.16 -5.32
CA ILE A 37 -11.26 -0.66 -4.81
C ILE A 37 -10.15 -1.20 -5.69
N THR A 38 -9.42 -0.30 -6.35
CA THR A 38 -8.18 -0.64 -7.05
C THR A 38 -7.00 -0.42 -6.10
N ASP A 39 -6.33 -1.50 -5.69
CA ASP A 39 -5.09 -1.46 -4.92
C ASP A 39 -3.89 -1.56 -5.88
N LEU A 40 -3.13 -0.48 -5.99
CA LEU A 40 -1.94 -0.41 -6.83
C LEU A 40 -0.69 -0.94 -6.10
N GLY A 41 -0.72 -0.99 -4.76
CA GLY A 41 0.42 -1.34 -3.90
C GLY A 41 0.35 -2.73 -3.28
N MET A 42 -0.50 -3.63 -3.77
CA MET A 42 -0.82 -4.90 -3.09
C MET A 42 0.33 -5.91 -2.96
N LYS A 43 1.55 -5.54 -3.37
CA LYS A 43 2.79 -6.33 -3.24
C LYS A 43 2.98 -6.95 -1.85
N HIS A 44 2.54 -6.24 -0.81
CA HIS A 44 2.72 -6.69 0.57
C HIS A 44 1.52 -7.43 1.17
N LYS A 45 0.33 -7.33 0.54
CA LYS A 45 -0.88 -8.06 0.96
C LYS A 45 -1.34 -7.73 2.39
N LEU A 46 -1.04 -6.52 2.88
CA LEU A 46 -1.28 -6.11 4.28
C LEU A 46 -2.44 -5.11 4.46
N GLN A 47 -2.81 -4.32 3.44
CA GLN A 47 -3.85 -3.30 3.57
C GLN A 47 -5.27 -3.89 3.55
N CYS A 48 -5.56 -4.83 2.64
CA CYS A 48 -6.93 -5.32 2.45
C CYS A 48 -7.57 -5.93 3.70
N PRO A 49 -6.87 -6.72 4.55
CA PRO A 49 -7.50 -7.28 5.74
C PRO A 49 -7.98 -6.21 6.73
N SER A 50 -7.21 -5.12 6.92
CA SER A 50 -7.65 -4.01 7.78
C SER A 50 -8.76 -3.20 7.12
N LEU A 51 -8.71 -3.01 5.81
CA LEU A 51 -9.75 -2.29 5.05
C LEU A 51 -11.10 -2.99 5.13
N ILE A 52 -11.13 -4.32 4.95
CA ILE A 52 -12.35 -5.12 5.07
C ILE A 52 -12.94 -4.99 6.48
N ARG A 53 -12.11 -5.05 7.52
CA ARG A 53 -12.58 -4.85 8.91
C ARG A 53 -13.16 -3.46 9.12
N THR A 54 -12.51 -2.42 8.61
CA THR A 54 -13.03 -1.04 8.67
C THR A 54 -14.39 -0.95 7.98
N LEU A 55 -14.52 -1.48 6.77
CA LEU A 55 -15.77 -1.45 6.00
C LEU A 55 -16.88 -2.33 6.61
N ALA A 56 -16.51 -3.43 7.26
CA ALA A 56 -17.43 -4.31 7.98
C ALA A 56 -18.08 -3.62 9.19
N SER A 57 -17.34 -2.70 9.82
CA SER A 57 -17.77 -1.97 11.01
C SER A 57 -18.62 -0.72 10.73
N ARG A 58 -18.94 -0.45 9.45
CA ARG A 58 -19.74 0.72 9.06
C ARG A 58 -21.14 0.67 9.72
N PRO A 59 -21.69 1.81 10.17
CA PRO A 59 -23.04 1.87 10.76
C PRO A 59 -24.14 1.31 9.86
N GLU A 60 -24.03 1.52 8.55
CA GLU A 60 -24.93 1.02 7.52
C GLU A 60 -24.71 -0.47 7.15
N GLY A 61 -23.72 -1.12 7.75
CA GLY A 61 -23.33 -2.50 7.46
C GLY A 61 -22.29 -2.64 6.35
N PRO A 62 -21.78 -3.87 6.13
CA PRO A 62 -20.75 -4.14 5.14
C PRO A 62 -21.27 -3.90 3.71
N PRO A 63 -20.50 -3.24 2.83
CA PRO A 63 -20.85 -3.10 1.42
C PRO A 63 -20.56 -4.40 0.63
N THR A 64 -21.15 -4.52 -0.56
CA THR A 64 -20.61 -5.41 -1.59
C THR A 64 -19.28 -4.83 -2.08
N LEU A 65 -18.21 -5.61 -2.03
CA LEU A 65 -16.86 -5.14 -2.26
C LEU A 65 -16.21 -5.90 -3.41
N LEU A 66 -15.72 -5.17 -4.42
CA LEU A 66 -14.77 -5.67 -5.41
C LEU A 66 -13.40 -5.07 -5.12
N ILE A 67 -12.39 -5.90 -4.91
CA ILE A 67 -10.99 -5.46 -4.81
C ILE A 67 -10.26 -5.91 -6.07
N THR A 68 -9.65 -4.98 -6.80
CA THR A 68 -8.81 -5.27 -7.96
C THR A 68 -7.38 -4.86 -7.65
N THR A 69 -6.42 -5.73 -7.93
CA THR A 69 -5.00 -5.35 -7.91
C THR A 69 -4.41 -5.31 -9.30
N LEU A 70 -3.42 -4.44 -9.48
CA LEU A 70 -2.50 -4.59 -10.60
C LEU A 70 -1.42 -5.59 -10.21
N THR A 71 -1.12 -6.52 -11.11
CA THR A 71 -0.03 -7.47 -10.94
C THR A 71 0.56 -7.79 -12.29
N SER A 72 1.81 -8.27 -12.33
CA SER A 72 2.33 -9.00 -13.47
C SER A 72 2.11 -10.51 -13.29
N ASN A 73 2.24 -11.30 -14.36
CA ASN A 73 2.04 -12.77 -14.33
C ASN A 73 2.95 -13.52 -13.34
N VAL A 74 4.01 -12.89 -12.83
CA VAL A 74 5.10 -13.54 -12.07
C VAL A 74 4.66 -14.00 -10.67
N HIS A 75 3.53 -13.50 -10.14
CA HIS A 75 3.08 -13.79 -8.77
C HIS A 75 1.61 -14.24 -8.64
N LEU A 76 1.00 -14.72 -9.73
CA LEU A 76 -0.44 -15.03 -9.74
C LEU A 76 -0.85 -16.09 -8.71
N LEU A 77 -0.11 -17.20 -8.59
CA LEU A 77 -0.46 -18.28 -7.66
C LEU A 77 -0.46 -17.82 -6.19
N GLU A 78 0.55 -17.05 -5.79
CA GLU A 78 0.62 -16.53 -4.43
C GLU A 78 -0.43 -15.46 -4.16
N LEU A 79 -0.83 -14.73 -5.20
CA LEU A 79 -1.88 -13.73 -5.13
C LEU A 79 -3.25 -14.42 -4.98
N GLU A 80 -3.54 -15.43 -5.80
CA GLU A 80 -4.78 -16.21 -5.74
C GLU A 80 -4.95 -16.89 -4.37
N ALA A 81 -3.88 -17.50 -3.83
CA ALA A 81 -3.90 -18.09 -2.50
C ALA A 81 -4.24 -17.06 -1.40
N TYR A 82 -3.66 -15.87 -1.49
CA TYR A 82 -3.96 -14.77 -0.59
C TYR A 82 -5.41 -14.26 -0.74
N MET A 83 -5.88 -14.07 -1.97
CA MET A 83 -7.25 -13.63 -2.25
C MET A 83 -8.27 -14.62 -1.69
N LYS A 84 -8.01 -15.93 -1.80
CA LYS A 84 -8.85 -16.97 -1.20
C LYS A 84 -8.89 -16.85 0.33
N SER A 85 -7.72 -16.73 0.96
CA SER A 85 -7.62 -16.53 2.42
C SER A 85 -8.36 -15.26 2.87
N LEU A 86 -8.31 -14.19 2.10
CA LEU A 86 -8.98 -12.93 2.40
C LEU A 86 -10.52 -13.08 2.43
N ILE A 87 -11.07 -13.84 1.49
CA ILE A 87 -12.51 -14.14 1.42
C ILE A 87 -12.93 -15.03 2.59
N GLU A 88 -12.11 -16.03 2.93
CA GLU A 88 -12.33 -16.89 4.10
C GLU A 88 -12.32 -16.07 5.39
N ASP A 89 -11.32 -15.22 5.60
CA ASP A 89 -11.21 -14.32 6.75
C ASP A 89 -12.40 -13.37 6.87
N ALA A 90 -12.84 -12.79 5.76
CA ALA A 90 -14.00 -11.91 5.72
C ALA A 90 -15.31 -12.64 6.07
N SER A 91 -15.42 -13.92 5.71
CA SER A 91 -16.60 -14.73 6.05
C SER A 91 -16.75 -14.87 7.57
N TYR A 92 -15.64 -14.97 8.32
CA TYR A 92 -15.67 -14.98 9.80
C TYR A 92 -16.14 -13.64 10.39
N LEU A 93 -15.91 -12.53 9.69
CA LEU A 93 -16.35 -11.21 10.13
C LEU A 93 -17.87 -11.05 10.11
N THR A 94 -18.59 -11.87 9.33
CA THR A 94 -20.07 -11.88 9.25
C THR A 94 -20.75 -12.05 10.61
N ARG A 95 -20.12 -12.76 11.55
CA ARG A 95 -20.65 -12.92 12.91
C ARG A 95 -20.65 -11.59 13.69
N TYR A 96 -19.71 -10.71 13.40
CA TYR A 96 -19.56 -9.41 14.06
C TYR A 96 -20.43 -8.31 13.41
N SER A 97 -20.93 -8.53 12.19
CA SER A 97 -21.82 -7.61 11.46
C SER A 97 -23.32 -7.94 11.64
N ASN A 98 -23.72 -8.44 12.82
CA ASN A 98 -25.09 -8.88 13.10
C ASN A 98 -25.63 -9.91 12.07
N GLY A 99 -24.76 -10.73 11.50
CA GLY A 99 -25.14 -11.76 10.52
C GLY A 99 -25.28 -11.27 9.08
N VAL A 100 -24.96 -10.00 8.77
CA VAL A 100 -24.96 -9.51 7.39
C VAL A 100 -23.74 -10.07 6.65
N PRO A 101 -23.94 -10.89 5.59
CA PRO A 101 -22.84 -11.53 4.88
C PRO A 101 -21.99 -10.51 4.12
N HIS A 102 -20.67 -10.72 4.15
CA HIS A 102 -19.72 -9.91 3.40
C HIS A 102 -19.64 -10.44 1.97
N ASN A 103 -20.18 -9.70 1.01
CA ASN A 103 -20.07 -10.05 -0.40
C ASN A 103 -18.77 -9.47 -0.98
N ILE A 104 -17.69 -10.24 -0.91
CA ILE A 104 -16.37 -9.81 -1.39
C ILE A 104 -15.99 -10.59 -2.63
N ARG A 105 -15.66 -9.85 -3.69
CA ARG A 105 -15.02 -10.34 -4.91
C ARG A 105 -13.63 -9.75 -4.96
N VAL A 106 -12.67 -10.56 -5.39
CA VAL A 106 -11.30 -10.11 -5.59
C VAL A 106 -10.88 -10.49 -7.01
N SER A 107 -10.29 -9.54 -7.73
CA SER A 107 -9.82 -9.71 -9.10
C SER A 107 -8.41 -9.13 -9.27
N TYR A 108 -7.76 -9.48 -10.37
CA TYR A 108 -6.51 -8.86 -10.78
C TYR A 108 -6.58 -8.47 -12.24
N THR A 109 -5.82 -7.45 -12.62
CA THR A 109 -5.72 -7.01 -14.01
C THR A 109 -4.30 -6.59 -14.34
N MET A 110 -3.91 -6.81 -15.60
CA MET A 110 -2.66 -6.33 -16.17
C MET A 110 -2.78 -4.91 -16.73
N SER A 111 -4.00 -4.34 -16.78
CA SER A 111 -4.27 -3.04 -17.37
C SER A 111 -5.35 -2.26 -16.64
N PHE A 112 -5.24 -0.93 -16.73
CA PHE A 112 -6.22 0.02 -16.18
C PHE A 112 -7.56 0.07 -16.94
N ASN A 113 -7.76 -0.78 -17.96
CA ASN A 113 -8.94 -0.76 -18.83
C ASN A 113 -9.99 -1.83 -18.49
N SER A 114 -9.98 -2.39 -17.28
CA SER A 114 -10.92 -3.46 -16.93
C SER A 114 -12.36 -2.94 -16.91
N ARG A 115 -13.28 -3.71 -17.51
CA ARG A 115 -14.72 -3.37 -17.59
C ARG A 115 -15.43 -3.34 -16.23
N GLU A 116 -14.77 -3.77 -15.15
CA GLU A 116 -15.37 -3.87 -13.81
C GLU A 116 -15.56 -2.50 -13.13
N SER A 117 -14.90 -1.44 -13.61
CA SER A 117 -14.90 -0.10 -13.00
C SER A 117 -16.03 0.84 -13.46
N GLN A 118 -17.17 0.31 -13.92
CA GLN A 118 -18.19 1.12 -14.61
C GLN A 118 -19.27 1.75 -13.70
N GLU A 119 -19.34 1.42 -12.41
CA GLU A 119 -20.22 2.15 -11.48
C GLU A 119 -19.63 3.51 -11.11
N LYS A 120 -20.09 4.56 -11.80
CA LYS A 120 -19.68 5.95 -11.53
C LYS A 120 -19.89 6.31 -10.06
N GLY A 121 -18.83 6.78 -9.41
CA GLY A 121 -18.87 7.28 -8.04
C GLY A 121 -18.77 6.21 -6.94
N ASN A 122 -18.47 4.96 -7.29
CA ASN A 122 -18.23 3.86 -6.34
C ASN A 122 -16.81 3.27 -6.45
N HIS A 123 -15.94 3.89 -7.26
CA HIS A 123 -14.57 3.45 -7.46
C HIS A 123 -13.60 4.23 -6.58
N TYR A 124 -12.71 3.54 -5.87
CA TYR A 124 -11.67 4.09 -5.01
C TYR A 124 -10.33 3.52 -5.44
N THR A 125 -9.28 4.33 -5.37
CA THR A 125 -7.92 3.88 -5.68
C THR A 125 -7.03 4.09 -4.47
N SER A 126 -6.27 3.05 -4.11
CA SER A 126 -5.29 3.07 -3.03
C SER A 126 -3.91 2.81 -3.59
N THR A 127 -2.95 3.63 -3.20
CA THR A 127 -1.53 3.40 -3.45
C THR A 127 -0.73 3.65 -2.19
N VAL A 128 0.05 2.65 -1.80
CA VAL A 128 0.85 2.69 -0.58
C VAL A 128 2.27 2.24 -0.90
N MET A 129 3.23 3.11 -0.65
CA MET A 129 4.67 2.89 -0.87
C MET A 129 4.95 2.36 -2.28
N HIS A 130 4.39 3.01 -3.30
CA HIS A 130 4.46 2.49 -4.66
C HIS A 130 4.68 3.53 -5.75
N LEU A 131 4.06 4.72 -5.66
CA LEU A 131 4.19 5.75 -6.69
C LEU A 131 5.60 6.32 -6.78
N HIS A 132 6.38 6.31 -5.69
CA HIS A 132 7.79 6.73 -5.73
C HIS A 132 8.62 5.97 -6.79
N LYS A 133 8.20 4.75 -7.17
CA LYS A 133 8.87 3.96 -8.22
C LYS A 133 8.63 4.48 -9.64
N TYR A 134 7.64 5.36 -9.82
CA TYR A 134 7.21 5.88 -11.12
C TYR A 134 7.35 7.40 -11.20
N VAL A 135 8.20 8.01 -10.39
CA VAL A 135 8.37 9.48 -10.40
C VAL A 135 8.76 10.01 -11.79
N LYS A 136 9.55 9.26 -12.56
CA LYS A 136 9.92 9.63 -13.94
C LYS A 136 8.73 9.58 -14.89
N GLU A 137 7.90 8.56 -14.75
CA GLU A 137 6.68 8.36 -15.54
C GLU A 137 5.44 8.96 -14.83
N ARG A 138 5.62 9.84 -13.84
CA ARG A 138 4.55 10.32 -12.93
C ARG A 138 3.32 10.77 -13.70
N LYS A 139 3.53 11.57 -14.75
CA LYS A 139 2.43 12.05 -15.59
C LYS A 139 1.62 10.91 -16.19
N GLY A 140 2.28 9.89 -16.75
CA GLY A 140 1.60 8.72 -17.33
C GLY A 140 0.88 7.88 -16.27
N SER A 141 1.52 7.65 -15.12
CA SER A 141 0.91 6.89 -14.01
C SER A 141 -0.32 7.60 -13.44
N LEU A 142 -0.23 8.92 -13.20
CA LEU A 142 -1.35 9.72 -12.72
C LEU A 142 -2.46 9.85 -13.77
N GLU A 143 -2.12 9.96 -15.07
CA GLU A 143 -3.11 9.93 -16.15
C GLU A 143 -3.84 8.58 -16.22
N ALA A 144 -3.13 7.46 -16.01
CA ALA A 144 -3.74 6.13 -15.94
C ALA A 144 -4.69 6.01 -14.75
N ILE A 145 -4.29 6.48 -13.57
CA ILE A 145 -5.17 6.55 -12.38
C ILE A 145 -6.35 7.48 -12.64
N LYS A 146 -6.14 8.62 -13.31
CA LYS A 146 -7.24 9.54 -13.65
C LYS A 146 -8.25 8.91 -14.61
N LYS A 147 -7.81 8.08 -15.56
CA LYS A 147 -8.70 7.34 -16.47
C LYS A 147 -9.63 6.37 -15.75
N LEU A 148 -9.19 5.83 -14.60
CA LEU A 148 -10.04 5.02 -13.72
C LEU A 148 -11.22 5.81 -13.13
N SER A 149 -11.17 7.15 -13.17
CA SER A 149 -12.17 8.06 -12.61
C SER A 149 -12.55 7.74 -11.14
N PRO A 150 -11.58 7.57 -10.24
CA PRO A 150 -11.88 7.22 -8.86
C PRO A 150 -12.61 8.39 -8.16
N ALA A 151 -13.59 8.05 -7.33
CA ALA A 151 -14.24 8.97 -6.41
C ALA A 151 -13.25 9.51 -5.36
N ARG A 152 -12.28 8.68 -4.97
CA ARG A 152 -11.16 9.08 -4.10
C ARG A 152 -9.90 8.31 -4.48
N LEU A 153 -8.78 9.04 -4.55
CA LEU A 153 -7.42 8.49 -4.56
C LEU A 153 -6.82 8.68 -3.17
N THR A 154 -6.26 7.61 -2.59
CA THR A 154 -5.45 7.67 -1.37
C THR A 154 -4.01 7.34 -1.72
N VAL A 155 -3.10 8.19 -1.24
CA VAL A 155 -1.65 8.07 -1.48
C VAL A 155 -0.96 8.05 -0.13
N VAL A 156 -0.16 7.01 0.10
CA VAL A 156 0.71 6.88 1.28
C VAL A 156 2.12 6.65 0.76
N GLU A 157 3.01 7.61 0.98
CA GLU A 157 4.40 7.56 0.53
C GLU A 157 5.33 7.99 1.66
N GLN A 158 6.62 7.69 1.50
CA GLN A 158 7.65 8.17 2.40
C GLN A 158 7.92 9.65 2.14
N ASP A 159 7.84 10.46 3.19
CA ASP A 159 8.12 11.89 3.14
C ASP A 159 9.63 12.14 3.32
N ALA A 160 10.38 11.96 2.23
CA ALA A 160 11.83 12.16 2.20
C ALA A 160 12.28 12.61 0.80
N ASN A 161 13.37 13.38 0.70
CA ASN A 161 13.90 13.82 -0.59
C ASN A 161 15.04 12.89 -1.08
N HIS A 162 14.69 11.68 -1.49
CA HIS A 162 15.64 10.71 -2.04
C HIS A 162 15.79 10.79 -3.56
N ASN A 163 15.12 11.74 -4.22
CA ASN A 163 15.21 11.98 -5.67
C ASN A 163 16.03 13.25 -6.03
N GLY A 164 16.95 13.68 -5.15
CA GLY A 164 17.78 14.87 -5.35
C GLY A 164 18.69 14.80 -6.59
N LEU A 165 18.97 15.96 -7.19
CA LEU A 165 19.78 16.08 -8.42
C LEU A 165 21.28 15.74 -8.22
N PHE A 166 21.77 15.85 -7.00
CA PHE A 166 23.19 15.64 -6.67
C PHE A 166 23.35 14.60 -5.59
N PHE A 167 24.32 13.69 -5.78
CA PHE A 167 24.65 12.62 -4.85
C PHE A 167 24.82 13.11 -3.41
N HIS A 168 25.53 14.22 -3.19
CA HIS A 168 25.79 14.72 -1.84
C HIS A 168 24.51 15.04 -1.06
N GLY A 169 23.54 15.69 -1.71
CA GLY A 169 22.26 16.03 -1.07
C GLY A 169 21.44 14.77 -0.79
N GLN A 170 21.34 13.87 -1.77
CA GLN A 170 20.65 12.60 -1.64
C GLN A 170 21.25 11.72 -0.53
N PHE A 171 22.58 11.65 -0.44
CA PHE A 171 23.30 10.91 0.60
C PHE A 171 23.01 11.47 1.99
N LEU A 172 23.07 12.78 2.17
CA LEU A 172 22.78 13.42 3.46
C LEU A 172 21.33 13.19 3.87
N GLU A 173 20.39 13.32 2.94
CA GLU A 173 18.97 13.08 3.22
C GLU A 173 18.71 11.62 3.63
N ALA A 174 19.25 10.67 2.88
CA ALA A 174 19.16 9.25 3.22
C ALA A 174 19.81 8.97 4.59
N LEU A 175 20.97 9.55 4.88
CA LEU A 175 21.64 9.38 6.16
C LEU A 175 20.76 9.89 7.31
N HIS A 176 20.17 11.08 7.19
CA HIS A 176 19.29 11.63 8.22
C HIS A 176 18.03 10.78 8.40
N CYS A 177 17.35 10.43 7.30
CA CYS A 177 16.14 9.63 7.29
C CYS A 177 16.35 8.25 7.93
N TYR A 178 17.35 7.49 7.46
CA TYR A 178 17.64 6.15 7.99
C TYR A 178 18.26 6.17 9.39
N SER A 179 18.94 7.25 9.79
CA SER A 179 19.37 7.41 11.18
C SER A 179 18.15 7.47 12.12
N ALA A 180 17.13 8.29 11.79
CA ALA A 180 15.90 8.37 12.59
C ALA A 180 15.15 7.02 12.65
N ILE A 181 15.08 6.31 11.52
CA ILE A 181 14.50 4.96 11.45
C ILE A 181 15.29 3.97 12.34
N PHE A 182 16.62 4.00 12.32
CA PHE A 182 17.43 3.10 13.14
C PHE A 182 17.41 3.44 14.63
N TYR A 183 17.34 4.72 15.00
CA TYR A 183 17.13 5.15 16.38
C TYR A 183 15.79 4.65 16.92
N SER A 184 14.71 4.81 16.14
CA SER A 184 13.39 4.30 16.54
C SER A 184 13.34 2.78 16.60
N LEU A 185 14.05 2.06 15.70
CA LEU A 185 14.16 0.61 15.76
C LEU A 185 14.95 0.13 16.99
N GLU A 186 15.96 0.87 17.42
CA GLU A 186 16.70 0.59 18.67
C GLU A 186 15.82 0.74 19.91
N ALA A 187 14.88 1.69 19.90
CA ALA A 187 13.88 1.82 20.97
C ALA A 187 12.87 0.67 20.99
N SER A 188 12.53 0.09 19.83
CA SER A 188 11.53 -0.98 19.71
C SER A 188 12.09 -2.40 19.86
N LEU A 189 13.38 -2.64 19.56
CA LEU A 189 13.96 -3.98 19.55
C LEU A 189 15.38 -4.03 20.13
N PRO A 190 15.73 -5.08 20.91
CA PRO A 190 17.10 -5.29 21.38
C PRO A 190 18.11 -5.38 20.23
N ARG A 191 19.34 -4.91 20.46
CA ARG A 191 20.41 -4.86 19.45
C ARG A 191 20.68 -6.19 18.75
N HIS A 192 20.60 -7.31 19.48
CA HIS A 192 20.85 -8.66 18.98
C HIS A 192 19.59 -9.40 18.48
N SER A 193 18.44 -8.71 18.35
CA SER A 193 17.22 -9.33 17.85
C SER A 193 17.38 -9.85 16.41
N PRO A 194 17.07 -11.13 16.13
CA PRO A 194 17.06 -11.64 14.77
C PRO A 194 16.07 -10.91 13.85
N GLN A 195 14.92 -10.48 14.38
CA GLN A 195 13.91 -9.71 13.65
C GLN A 195 14.46 -8.34 13.25
N ARG A 196 15.14 -7.65 14.19
CA ARG A 196 15.86 -6.40 13.91
C ARG A 196 16.85 -6.59 12.78
N MET A 197 17.64 -7.67 12.83
CA MET A 197 18.62 -7.92 11.78
C MET A 197 17.99 -8.21 10.42
N LYS A 198 16.89 -8.95 10.36
CA LYS A 198 16.16 -9.18 9.11
C LYS A 198 15.64 -7.87 8.52
N ILE A 199 15.03 -7.00 9.33
CA ILE A 199 14.53 -5.70 8.87
C ILE A 199 15.68 -4.85 8.32
N VAL A 200 16.76 -4.69 9.09
CA VAL A 200 17.90 -3.86 8.68
C VAL A 200 18.59 -4.39 7.42
N ARG A 201 18.94 -5.69 7.37
CA ARG A 201 19.73 -6.25 6.26
C ARG A 201 18.92 -6.59 5.01
N LEU A 202 17.67 -6.98 5.16
CA LEU A 202 16.89 -7.51 4.02
C LEU A 202 15.87 -6.51 3.48
N TYR A 203 15.53 -5.47 4.26
CA TYR A 203 14.64 -4.40 3.83
C TYR A 203 15.40 -3.08 3.67
N PHE A 204 15.76 -2.42 4.78
CA PHE A 204 16.34 -1.07 4.72
C PHE A 204 17.68 -1.01 3.97
N ALA A 205 18.54 -2.02 4.10
CA ALA A 205 19.78 -2.05 3.33
C ALA A 205 19.54 -2.07 1.81
N LYS A 206 18.44 -2.65 1.33
CA LYS A 206 18.11 -2.64 -0.10
C LYS A 206 17.61 -1.29 -0.56
N GLU A 207 16.80 -0.60 0.25
CA GLU A 207 16.35 0.75 -0.07
C GLU A 207 17.53 1.73 -0.05
N ILE A 208 18.34 1.72 1.00
CA ILE A 208 19.57 2.53 1.10
C ILE A 208 20.50 2.27 -0.09
N TRP A 209 20.74 1.00 -0.42
CA TRP A 209 21.55 0.65 -1.57
C TRP A 209 20.94 1.19 -2.87
N ASN A 210 19.63 1.13 -3.02
CA ASN A 210 18.96 1.63 -4.21
C ASN A 210 19.07 3.15 -4.36
N ILE A 211 18.89 3.87 -3.26
CA ILE A 211 19.00 5.33 -3.21
C ILE A 211 20.43 5.78 -3.53
N ILE A 212 21.45 5.14 -2.94
CA ILE A 212 22.84 5.62 -3.00
C ILE A 212 23.60 5.08 -4.22
N ALA A 213 23.36 3.84 -4.62
CA ALA A 213 24.22 3.15 -5.59
C ALA A 213 23.66 3.11 -7.02
N TYR A 214 22.35 3.32 -7.23
CA TYR A 214 21.77 3.29 -8.56
C TYR A 214 21.41 4.69 -9.05
N GLU A 215 22.02 5.09 -10.17
CA GLU A 215 21.65 6.29 -10.91
C GLU A 215 20.70 5.95 -12.07
N GLY A 216 20.07 6.96 -12.67
CA GLY A 216 19.30 6.76 -13.90
C GLY A 216 18.17 5.73 -13.74
N SER A 217 17.84 4.97 -14.79
CA SER A 217 16.70 4.04 -14.84
C SER A 217 16.75 2.90 -13.82
N ASP A 218 17.91 2.64 -13.22
CA ASP A 218 18.13 1.46 -12.39
C ASP A 218 17.71 1.72 -10.92
N GLY A 219 17.64 2.99 -10.52
CA GLY A 219 17.16 3.42 -9.20
C GLY A 219 15.64 3.58 -9.16
N THR A 220 14.98 2.85 -8.26
CA THR A 220 13.53 2.77 -8.09
C THR A 220 13.02 3.41 -6.79
N GLU A 221 13.85 3.50 -5.76
CA GLU A 221 13.49 4.14 -4.48
C GLU A 221 13.78 5.64 -4.59
N ARG A 222 12.78 6.39 -5.09
CA ARG A 222 12.87 7.82 -5.39
C ARG A 222 11.79 8.57 -4.62
N ASP A 223 11.91 8.56 -3.30
CA ASP A 223 10.97 9.27 -2.44
C ASP A 223 11.05 10.77 -2.71
N GLU A 224 9.90 11.43 -2.62
CA GLU A 224 9.77 12.88 -2.67
C GLU A 224 8.94 13.34 -1.48
N GLN A 225 9.21 14.57 -1.04
CA GLN A 225 8.42 15.22 -0.01
C GLN A 225 6.98 15.47 -0.48
N VAL A 226 6.09 15.78 0.46
CA VAL A 226 4.66 16.01 0.16
C VAL A 226 4.41 17.13 -0.87
N ASP A 227 5.20 18.20 -0.89
CA ASP A 227 4.94 19.35 -1.78
C ASP A 227 4.99 18.99 -3.29
N PRO A 228 5.94 18.15 -3.74
CA PRO A 228 5.91 17.57 -5.09
C PRO A 228 4.77 16.60 -5.44
N TRP A 229 4.04 16.04 -4.45
CA TRP A 229 2.98 15.04 -4.65
C TRP A 229 1.61 15.66 -4.93
#